data_AF-A0AAD6UCN6-F1
#
_entry.id   AF-A0AAD6UCN6-F1
#
_cell.length_a   1.000
_cell.length_b   1.000
_cell.length_c   1.000
_cell.angle_alpha   90.00
_cell.angle_beta   90.00
_cell.angle_gamma   90.00
#
_symmetry.space_group_name_H-M   'P 1'
#
loop_
_entity.id
_entity.type
_entity.pdbx_description
1 polymer ?
#
loop_
_entity_poly.entity_id
_entity_poly.type
_entity_poly.pdbx_seq_one_letter_code
_entity_poly.pdbx_strand_id
1 'polypeptide(L)'
;MHSVPRRGAWAVMTIDPLASLMHLDDRHIPAICAGLLNKKYVVYVAEGNGKLFNPLIPYHEHTVEFLMHGLPRPFPEACIDAAMTMPVFPGSRHPLGRAPLRPSTPLPWPDCYLSPFITAHVRCRTLVSDASVPYQLDIPEQLRHDAFVTEDWRRRAEGQAFRAALARCPAVHRRPTSTDADAGTVYSSVEARSSDAEYSSSTGSTSAEVGSVEADQRHHTMEVALFRNAKLAKTPPNDMTTVVFTHDLSGVEQLSDPLDFFAEQDTLRMIADGSRFRREYAIKQAERSNAETYDAPTVRLLKRTRVLRVLSGIRRSGKRALRRIFLLHTADSVQ
;
A
#
# COMPACT_ATOMS: atom_id res chain seq x y z
N MET A 1 4.64 22.42 8.95
CA MET A 1 5.86 21.59 8.90
C MET A 1 5.49 20.19 8.44
N HIS A 2 6.31 19.56 7.60
CA HIS A 2 6.05 18.22 7.07
C HIS A 2 6.71 17.16 7.93
N SER A 3 6.04 16.05 8.18
CA SER A 3 6.53 14.98 9.06
C SER A 3 6.09 13.61 8.59
N VAL A 4 6.80 12.58 9.04
CA VAL A 4 6.34 11.20 8.87
C VAL A 4 5.05 11.02 9.69
N PRO A 5 3.92 10.66 9.08
CA PRO A 5 2.67 10.55 9.81
C PRO A 5 2.68 9.31 10.70
N ARG A 6 2.02 9.43 11.86
CA ARG A 6 1.85 8.32 12.79
C ARG A 6 0.66 7.47 12.36
N ARG A 7 0.72 6.16 12.61
CA ARG A 7 -0.46 5.28 12.47
C ARG A 7 -1.59 5.82 13.35
N GLY A 8 -2.80 5.81 12.82
CA GLY A 8 -3.98 6.31 13.53
C GLY A 8 -4.20 7.82 13.40
N ALA A 9 -3.28 8.56 12.77
CA ALA A 9 -3.42 10.00 12.58
C ALA A 9 -4.17 10.34 11.29
N TRP A 10 -4.86 11.48 11.30
CA TRP A 10 -5.28 12.16 10.08
C TRP A 10 -4.23 13.16 9.63
N ALA A 11 -4.05 13.25 8.32
CA ALA A 11 -3.12 14.18 7.70
C ALA A 11 -3.67 14.69 6.37
N VAL A 12 -3.24 15.89 5.99
CA VAL A 12 -3.32 16.34 4.60
C VAL A 12 -2.13 15.78 3.85
N MET A 13 -2.42 15.10 2.75
CA MET A 13 -1.47 14.50 1.83
C MET A 13 -1.48 15.27 0.50
N THR A 14 -0.29 15.50 -0.05
CA THR A 14 -0.09 16.09 -1.38
C THR A 14 0.97 15.28 -2.12
N ILE A 15 0.80 15.08 -3.43
CA ILE A 15 1.82 14.42 -4.24
C ILE A 15 3.01 15.37 -4.43
N ASP A 16 4.22 14.85 -4.29
CA ASP A 16 5.45 15.52 -4.75
C ASP A 16 5.83 14.93 -6.11
N PRO A 17 5.43 15.57 -7.22
CA PRO A 17 5.65 15.02 -8.56
C PRO A 17 7.13 14.93 -8.89
N LEU A 18 7.93 15.90 -8.43
CA LEU A 18 9.37 15.93 -8.68
C LEU A 18 10.07 14.78 -7.95
N ALA A 19 9.81 14.61 -6.65
CA ALA A 19 10.42 13.51 -5.90
C ALA A 19 9.95 12.13 -6.37
N SER A 20 8.71 12.02 -6.86
CA SER A 20 8.17 10.78 -7.46
C SER A 20 8.93 10.37 -8.72
N LEU A 21 9.36 11.34 -9.53
CA LEU A 21 9.99 11.11 -10.83
C LEU A 21 11.51 11.31 -10.84
N MET A 22 12.10 11.74 -9.72
CA MET A 22 13.52 12.07 -9.60
C MET A 22 14.44 10.91 -9.99
N HIS A 23 14.02 9.67 -9.76
CA HIS A 23 14.79 8.46 -10.06
C HIS A 23 15.00 8.18 -11.56
N LEU A 24 14.34 8.94 -12.45
CA LEU A 24 14.45 8.77 -13.89
C LEU A 24 15.66 9.50 -14.50
N ASP A 25 16.26 10.43 -13.77
CA ASP A 25 17.40 11.28 -14.20
C ASP A 25 17.16 12.01 -15.54
N ASP A 26 15.92 12.44 -15.80
CA ASP A 26 15.54 13.12 -17.04
C ASP A 26 15.41 14.64 -16.84
N ARG A 27 16.21 15.39 -17.60
CA ARG A 27 16.30 16.85 -17.57
C ARG A 27 14.97 17.58 -17.84
N HIS A 28 14.01 16.92 -18.48
CA HIS A 28 12.71 17.52 -18.80
C HIS A 28 11.72 17.45 -17.63
N ILE A 29 11.96 16.57 -16.65
CA ILE A 29 11.04 16.32 -15.53
C ILE A 29 10.78 17.57 -14.70
N PRO A 30 11.77 18.39 -14.30
CA PRO A 30 11.50 19.59 -13.49
C PRO A 30 10.52 20.56 -14.16
N ALA A 31 10.67 20.77 -15.48
CA ALA A 31 9.78 21.64 -16.25
C ALA A 31 8.36 21.08 -16.37
N ILE A 32 8.23 19.76 -16.58
CA ILE A 32 6.92 19.08 -16.64
C ILE A 32 6.23 19.17 -15.27
N CYS A 33 6.95 18.85 -14.18
CA CYS A 33 6.41 18.86 -12.82
C CYS A 33 5.97 20.26 -12.36
N ALA A 34 6.64 21.32 -12.82
CA ALA A 34 6.26 22.70 -12.50
C ALA A 34 4.86 23.09 -13.04
N GLY A 35 4.35 22.40 -14.05
CA GLY A 35 3.02 22.61 -14.61
C GLY A 35 1.91 21.73 -13.99
N LEU A 36 2.25 20.81 -13.08
CA LEU A 36 1.27 19.93 -12.46
C LEU A 36 0.56 20.63 -11.30
N LEU A 37 -0.76 20.44 -11.22
CA LEU A 37 -1.55 20.87 -10.08
C LEU A 37 -1.44 19.83 -8.98
N ASN A 38 -1.07 20.27 -7.77
CA ASN A 38 -1.01 19.39 -6.61
C ASN A 38 -2.27 19.57 -5.77
N LYS A 39 -3.18 18.59 -5.81
CA LYS A 39 -4.37 18.61 -4.94
C LYS A 39 -4.03 18.17 -3.52
N LYS A 40 -4.85 18.61 -2.58
CA LYS A 40 -4.77 18.24 -1.17
C LYS A 40 -5.83 17.19 -0.87
N TYR A 41 -5.40 16.10 -0.26
CA TYR A 41 -6.26 15.01 0.17
C TYR A 41 -6.20 14.86 1.68
N VAL A 42 -7.34 14.66 2.34
CA VAL A 42 -7.33 14.29 3.75
C VAL A 42 -7.35 12.78 3.82
N VAL A 43 -6.40 12.22 4.56
CA VAL A 43 -6.24 10.77 4.68
C VAL A 43 -6.09 10.34 6.12
N TYR A 44 -6.53 9.12 6.41
CA TYR A 44 -6.23 8.39 7.62
C TYR A 44 -5.03 7.46 7.38
N VAL A 45 -4.09 7.44 8.31
CA VAL A 45 -2.87 6.63 8.20
C VAL A 45 -3.13 5.26 8.83
N ALA A 46 -3.66 4.34 8.03
CA ALA A 46 -4.14 3.03 8.47
C ALA A 46 -3.01 2.09 8.89
N GLU A 47 -1.94 2.04 8.09
CA GLU A 47 -0.80 1.17 8.38
C GLU A 47 0.53 1.86 8.04
N GLY A 48 1.44 1.86 9.01
CA GLY A 48 2.83 2.22 8.82
C GLY A 48 3.70 0.98 8.92
N ASN A 49 3.81 0.22 7.82
CA ASN A 49 4.79 -0.84 7.55
C ASN A 49 5.11 -1.91 8.65
N GLY A 50 4.39 -1.95 9.78
CA GLY A 50 4.65 -2.81 10.95
C GLY A 50 6.08 -2.72 11.54
N LYS A 51 6.91 -1.84 10.98
CA LYS A 51 8.33 -1.72 11.25
C LYS A 51 8.53 -0.58 12.22
N LEU A 52 9.38 -0.81 13.22
CA LEU A 52 9.88 0.25 14.08
C LEU A 52 10.38 1.40 13.21
N PHE A 53 9.97 2.62 13.56
CA PHE A 53 10.44 3.83 12.90
C PHE A 53 11.97 3.84 12.92
N ASN A 54 12.57 3.85 11.74
CA ASN A 54 14.02 3.91 11.57
C ASN A 54 14.39 5.26 10.94
N PRO A 55 14.93 6.22 11.72
CA PRO A 55 15.25 7.56 11.22
C PRO A 55 16.38 7.56 10.18
N LEU A 56 17.12 6.45 10.01
CA LEU A 56 18.20 6.32 9.03
C LEU A 56 17.71 5.99 7.62
N ILE A 57 16.46 5.55 7.47
CA ILE A 57 15.90 5.27 6.15
C ILE A 57 15.41 6.59 5.58
N PRO A 58 15.72 6.94 4.32
CA PRO A 58 15.35 8.24 3.75
C PRO A 58 13.85 8.37 3.43
N TYR A 59 13.16 7.25 3.24
CA TYR A 59 11.75 7.21 2.89
C TYR A 59 11.01 6.10 3.65
N HIS A 60 9.79 6.38 4.07
CA HIS A 60 8.88 5.40 4.68
C HIS A 60 7.69 5.15 3.77
N GLU A 61 7.27 3.89 3.69
CA GLU A 61 6.04 3.47 3.02
C GLU A 61 4.87 3.52 4.00
N HIS A 62 3.72 3.98 3.50
CA HIS A 62 2.47 4.09 4.24
C HIS A 62 1.31 3.60 3.39
N THR A 63 0.38 2.91 4.02
CA THR A 63 -0.97 2.68 3.49
C THR A 63 -1.88 3.73 4.09
N VAL A 64 -2.53 4.50 3.22
CA VAL A 64 -3.46 5.57 3.62
C VAL A 64 -4.84 5.28 3.09
N GLU A 65 -5.86 5.63 3.88
CA GLU A 65 -7.27 5.57 3.52
C GLU A 65 -7.78 6.99 3.29
N PHE A 66 -8.48 7.23 2.18
CA PHE A 66 -9.00 8.57 1.91
C PHE A 66 -10.23 8.86 2.76
N LEU A 67 -10.24 10.05 3.37
CA LEU A 67 -11.43 10.59 4.01
C LEU A 67 -12.35 11.15 2.94
N MET A 68 -13.59 10.66 2.91
CA MET A 68 -14.60 11.06 1.94
C MET A 68 -15.75 11.77 2.64
N HIS A 69 -16.38 12.70 1.92
CA HIS A 69 -17.64 13.29 2.32
C HIS A 69 -18.81 12.47 1.76
N GLY A 70 -19.73 12.07 2.63
CA GLY A 70 -20.86 11.20 2.29
C GLY A 70 -20.46 9.75 2.02
N LEU A 71 -21.48 8.90 1.86
CA LEU A 71 -21.27 7.50 1.50
C LEU A 71 -20.76 7.40 0.05
N PRO A 72 -19.72 6.58 -0.23
CA PRO A 72 -19.25 6.35 -1.58
C PRO A 72 -20.32 5.64 -2.40
N ARG A 73 -20.26 5.84 -3.73
CA ARG A 73 -21.09 5.04 -4.65
C ARG A 73 -20.69 3.56 -4.56
N PRO A 74 -21.66 2.63 -4.53
CA PRO A 74 -21.35 1.21 -4.54
C PRO A 74 -20.63 0.83 -5.84
N PHE A 75 -19.80 -0.22 -5.78
CA PHE A 75 -19.11 -0.77 -6.94
C PHE A 75 -19.38 -2.29 -7.05
N PRO A 76 -20.54 -2.67 -7.62
CA PRO A 76 -21.02 -4.05 -7.66
C PRO A 76 -20.07 -5.02 -8.40
N GLU A 77 -19.33 -4.52 -9.38
CA GLU A 77 -18.31 -5.27 -10.14
C GLU A 77 -17.24 -5.84 -9.22
N ALA A 78 -16.85 -5.09 -8.20
CA ALA A 78 -15.84 -5.48 -7.22
C ALA A 78 -16.42 -6.10 -5.95
N CYS A 79 -17.75 -6.27 -5.89
CA CYS A 79 -18.51 -6.65 -4.70
C CYS A 79 -18.30 -5.69 -3.51
N ILE A 80 -18.24 -4.39 -3.81
CA ILE A 80 -18.10 -3.32 -2.81
C ILE A 80 -19.43 -2.60 -2.68
N ASP A 81 -19.97 -2.55 -1.46
CA ASP A 81 -21.21 -1.86 -1.12
C ASP A 81 -20.93 -0.55 -0.36
N ALA A 82 -21.83 0.43 -0.43
CA ALA A 82 -21.72 1.70 0.31
C ALA A 82 -21.66 1.48 1.84
N ALA A 83 -22.26 0.40 2.33
CA ALA A 83 -22.22 -0.04 3.72
C ALA A 83 -20.87 -0.63 4.16
N MET A 84 -19.91 -0.82 3.24
CA MET A 84 -18.55 -1.23 3.56
C MET A 84 -17.67 0.00 3.81
N THR A 85 -18.14 0.84 4.73
CA THR A 85 -17.48 2.09 5.14
C THR A 85 -17.50 2.24 6.65
N MET A 86 -16.64 3.14 7.13
CA MET A 86 -16.52 3.46 8.54
C MET A 86 -16.91 4.92 8.75
N PRO A 87 -18.03 5.20 9.45
CA PRO A 87 -18.39 6.58 9.79
C PRO A 87 -17.32 7.19 10.70
N VAL A 88 -17.03 8.48 10.53
CA VAL A 88 -16.09 9.24 11.37
C VAL A 88 -16.83 10.39 12.05
N PHE A 89 -16.59 10.60 13.34
CA PHE A 89 -17.20 11.69 14.09
C PHE A 89 -16.63 13.06 13.65
N PRO A 90 -17.47 14.11 13.45
CA PRO A 90 -18.89 14.20 13.81
C PRO A 90 -19.90 13.80 12.72
N GLY A 91 -21.06 13.29 13.13
CA GLY A 91 -22.30 13.42 12.34
C GLY A 91 -22.62 12.37 11.28
N SER A 92 -21.88 11.27 11.18
CA SER A 92 -22.13 10.26 10.14
C SER A 92 -23.18 9.21 10.53
N ARG A 93 -24.20 9.00 9.68
CA ARG A 93 -25.19 7.91 9.81
C ARG A 93 -24.79 6.76 8.88
N HIS A 94 -24.49 5.60 9.44
CA HIS A 94 -24.08 4.44 8.65
C HIS A 94 -25.27 3.50 8.35
N PRO A 95 -25.40 2.95 7.12
CA PRO A 95 -26.51 2.06 6.75
C PRO A 95 -26.70 0.84 7.67
N LEU A 96 -25.60 0.33 8.24
CA LEU A 96 -25.61 -0.81 9.17
C LEU A 96 -25.63 -0.39 10.65
N GLY A 97 -25.84 0.89 10.95
CA GLY A 97 -25.84 1.39 12.32
C GLY A 97 -24.46 1.33 13.01
N ARG A 98 -23.36 1.31 12.24
CA ARG A 98 -21.99 1.36 12.80
C ARG A 98 -21.82 2.66 13.59
N ALA A 99 -21.27 2.54 14.79
CA ALA A 99 -20.88 3.71 15.58
C ALA A 99 -19.72 4.44 14.90
N PRO A 100 -19.76 5.79 14.80
CA PRO A 100 -18.65 6.58 14.28
C PRO A 100 -17.34 6.34 15.05
N LEU A 101 -16.24 6.19 14.32
CA LEU A 101 -14.89 6.28 14.87
C LEU A 101 -14.68 7.67 15.48
N ARG A 102 -14.05 7.72 16.65
CA ARG A 102 -13.90 8.95 17.44
C ARG A 102 -12.45 9.44 17.50
N PRO A 103 -12.06 10.39 16.64
CA PRO A 103 -10.81 11.11 16.81
C PRO A 103 -10.68 11.77 18.19
N SER A 104 -9.46 11.94 18.67
CA SER A 104 -9.13 12.72 19.88
C SER A 104 -9.62 14.17 19.81
N THR A 105 -9.56 14.77 18.62
CA THR A 105 -10.18 16.07 18.31
C THR A 105 -11.15 15.85 17.17
N PRO A 106 -12.44 16.22 17.30
CA PRO A 106 -13.42 16.06 16.23
C PRO A 106 -12.94 16.65 14.90
N LEU A 107 -13.19 15.94 13.80
CA LEU A 107 -12.86 16.47 12.48
C LEU A 107 -13.73 17.70 12.17
N PRO A 108 -13.21 18.67 11.39
CA PRO A 108 -13.94 19.89 11.07
C PRO A 108 -15.11 19.66 10.09
N TRP A 109 -15.11 18.55 9.38
CA TRP A 109 -16.17 18.20 8.41
C TRP A 109 -17.15 17.18 9.02
N PRO A 110 -18.47 17.42 8.89
CA PRO A 110 -19.47 16.40 9.23
C PRO A 110 -19.59 15.35 8.12
N ASP A 111 -20.33 14.27 8.40
CA ASP A 111 -20.72 13.24 7.42
C ASP A 111 -19.54 12.65 6.64
N CYS A 112 -18.47 12.35 7.38
CA CYS A 112 -17.24 11.78 6.81
C CYS A 112 -17.20 10.26 6.97
N TYR A 113 -16.58 9.59 5.98
CA TYR A 113 -16.42 8.15 5.95
C TYR A 113 -15.02 7.76 5.49
N LEU A 114 -14.55 6.63 6.00
CA LEU A 114 -13.40 5.88 5.47
C LEU A 114 -13.89 4.63 4.75
N SER A 115 -13.09 4.12 3.81
CA SER A 115 -13.31 2.81 3.21
C SER A 115 -11.98 2.07 3.08
N PRO A 116 -11.91 0.79 3.48
CA PRO A 116 -10.69 0.00 3.33
C PRO A 116 -10.33 -0.27 1.87
N PHE A 117 -11.22 0.05 0.94
CA PHE A 117 -11.06 -0.19 -0.49
C PHE A 117 -10.66 1.05 -1.29
N ILE A 118 -10.67 2.23 -0.65
CA ILE A 118 -10.25 3.49 -1.26
C ILE A 118 -8.96 3.90 -0.55
N THR A 119 -7.89 3.19 -0.93
CA THR A 119 -6.58 3.26 -0.30
C THR A 119 -5.49 3.57 -1.30
N ALA A 120 -4.39 4.13 -0.82
CA ALA A 120 -3.17 4.28 -1.61
C ALA A 120 -1.94 3.81 -0.82
N HIS A 121 -1.01 3.18 -1.53
CA HIS A 121 0.33 2.92 -1.03
C HIS A 121 1.27 4.01 -1.54
N VAL A 122 1.84 4.76 -0.61
CA VAL A 122 2.66 5.93 -0.88
C VAL A 122 3.93 5.88 -0.07
N ARG A 123 4.94 6.63 -0.50
CA ARG A 123 6.13 6.88 0.33
C ARG A 123 6.25 8.34 0.69
N CYS A 124 6.79 8.64 1.86
CA CYS A 124 7.14 10.00 2.25
C CYS A 124 8.58 10.06 2.75
N ARG A 125 9.20 11.24 2.62
CA ARG A 125 10.55 11.47 3.11
C ARG A 125 10.57 11.43 4.64
N THR A 126 11.64 10.89 5.20
CA THR A 126 11.86 10.86 6.64
C THR A 126 12.18 12.26 7.14
N LEU A 127 11.21 12.84 7.83
CA LEU A 127 11.30 14.12 8.49
C LEU A 127 10.84 13.93 9.93
N VAL A 128 11.79 14.07 10.86
CA VAL A 128 11.50 14.09 12.30
C VAL A 128 10.87 15.44 12.60
N SER A 129 9.70 15.41 13.23
CA SER A 129 8.98 16.60 13.62
C SER A 129 8.32 16.35 14.97
N ASP A 130 8.43 17.33 15.85
CA ASP A 130 7.76 17.34 17.16
C ASP A 130 6.35 17.97 17.07
N ALA A 131 5.82 18.12 15.85
CA ALA A 131 4.49 18.67 15.64
C ALA A 131 3.43 17.84 16.39
N SER A 132 2.56 18.54 17.10
CA SER A 132 1.38 17.93 17.71
C SER A 132 0.50 17.28 16.63
N VAL A 133 -0.09 16.14 16.98
CA VAL A 133 -1.00 15.37 16.13
C VAL A 133 -2.39 15.41 16.77
N PRO A 134 -3.15 16.51 16.61
CA PRO A 134 -4.40 16.71 17.34
C PRO A 134 -5.53 15.80 16.85
N TYR A 135 -5.51 15.41 15.59
CA TYR A 135 -6.50 14.54 14.95
C TYR A 135 -5.91 13.13 14.84
N GLN A 136 -6.19 12.26 15.81
CA GLN A 136 -5.80 10.85 15.78
C GLN A 136 -6.78 9.96 16.52
N LEU A 137 -6.83 8.68 16.14
CA LEU A 137 -7.49 7.64 16.91
C LEU A 137 -6.58 7.19 18.06
N ASP A 138 -7.17 7.05 19.24
CA ASP A 138 -6.51 6.35 20.34
C ASP A 138 -6.45 4.83 20.06
N ILE A 139 -5.78 4.08 20.93
CA ILE A 139 -5.58 2.64 20.71
C ILE A 139 -6.93 1.88 20.62
N PRO A 140 -7.92 2.09 21.51
CA PRO A 140 -9.23 1.45 21.39
C PRO A 140 -9.95 1.75 20.06
N GLU A 141 -9.92 2.99 19.58
CA GLU A 141 -10.56 3.34 18.32
C GLU A 141 -9.78 2.80 17.10
N GLN A 142 -8.45 2.72 17.16
CA GLN A 142 -7.64 2.04 16.13
C GLN A 142 -7.99 0.54 16.05
N LEU A 143 -8.16 -0.13 17.18
CA LEU A 143 -8.59 -1.53 17.21
C LEU A 143 -10.01 -1.70 16.63
N ARG A 144 -10.91 -0.75 16.90
CA ARG A 144 -12.26 -0.75 16.32
C ARG A 144 -12.22 -0.54 14.80
N HIS A 145 -11.37 0.38 14.33
CA HIS A 145 -11.09 0.56 12.92
C HIS A 145 -10.63 -0.76 12.27
N ASP A 146 -9.62 -1.42 12.83
CA ASP A 146 -9.10 -2.68 12.30
C ASP A 146 -10.17 -3.79 12.26
N ALA A 147 -11.07 -3.81 13.24
CA ALA A 147 -12.21 -4.74 13.26
C ALA A 147 -13.20 -4.47 12.12
N PHE A 148 -13.54 -3.20 11.85
CA PHE A 148 -14.38 -2.84 10.71
C PHE A 148 -13.73 -3.18 9.37
N VAL A 149 -12.43 -2.88 9.21
CA VAL A 149 -11.65 -3.27 8.02
C VAL A 149 -11.75 -4.77 7.79
N THR A 150 -11.49 -5.58 8.83
CA THR A 150 -11.57 -7.05 8.75
C THR A 150 -12.96 -7.52 8.35
N GLU A 151 -14.02 -6.93 8.93
CA GLU A 151 -15.40 -7.26 8.62
C GLU A 151 -15.73 -6.95 7.14
N ASP A 152 -15.32 -5.80 6.64
CA ASP A 152 -15.61 -5.36 5.26
C ASP A 152 -14.86 -6.20 4.22
N TRP A 153 -13.59 -6.54 4.48
CA TRP A 153 -12.85 -7.48 3.63
C TRP A 153 -13.52 -8.85 3.58
N ARG A 154 -14.04 -9.34 4.70
CA ARG A 154 -14.80 -10.60 4.75
C ARG A 154 -16.08 -10.51 3.91
N ARG A 155 -16.88 -9.45 4.07
CA ARG A 155 -18.12 -9.24 3.28
C ARG A 155 -17.84 -9.19 1.78
N ARG A 156 -16.77 -8.50 1.37
CA ARG A 156 -16.34 -8.44 -0.04
C ARG A 156 -15.95 -9.83 -0.55
N ALA A 157 -15.17 -10.59 0.21
CA ALA A 157 -14.76 -11.94 -0.17
C ALA A 157 -15.96 -12.90 -0.32
N GLU A 158 -16.93 -12.84 0.59
CA GLU A 158 -18.18 -13.60 0.52
C GLU A 158 -18.97 -13.24 -0.74
N GLY A 159 -19.12 -11.94 -1.05
CA GLY A 159 -19.79 -11.47 -2.26
C GLY A 159 -19.11 -11.94 -3.55
N GLN A 160 -17.77 -11.92 -3.59
CA GLN A 160 -16.99 -12.42 -4.72
C GLN A 160 -17.15 -13.93 -4.89
N ALA A 161 -17.10 -14.69 -3.79
CA ALA A 161 -17.30 -16.14 -3.82
C ALA A 161 -18.70 -16.50 -4.34
N PHE A 162 -19.73 -15.79 -3.88
CA PHE A 162 -21.10 -15.96 -4.36
C PHE A 162 -21.22 -15.66 -5.87
N ARG A 163 -20.67 -14.53 -6.33
CA ARG A 163 -20.66 -14.17 -7.76
C ARG A 163 -19.92 -15.20 -8.61
N ALA A 164 -18.78 -15.71 -8.15
CA ALA A 164 -18.02 -16.75 -8.84
C ALA A 164 -18.74 -18.10 -8.85
N ALA A 165 -19.55 -18.41 -7.85
CA ALA A 165 -20.41 -19.60 -7.85
C ALA A 165 -21.51 -19.49 -8.91
N LEU A 166 -22.20 -18.34 -8.98
CA LEU A 166 -23.23 -18.08 -10.00
C LEU A 166 -22.68 -18.18 -11.43
N ALA A 167 -21.47 -17.66 -11.66
CA ALA A 167 -20.81 -17.75 -12.98
C ALA A 167 -20.42 -19.18 -13.39
N ARG A 168 -20.25 -20.10 -12.42
CA ARG A 168 -19.88 -21.51 -12.66
C ARG A 168 -21.08 -22.43 -12.82
N CYS A 169 -22.27 -22.01 -12.40
CA CYS A 169 -23.49 -22.77 -12.66
C CYS A 169 -23.77 -22.73 -14.17
N PRO A 170 -23.72 -23.87 -14.89
CA PRO A 170 -24.13 -23.88 -16.29
C PRO A 170 -25.57 -23.38 -16.33
N ALA A 171 -25.84 -22.39 -17.18
CA ALA A 171 -27.20 -21.95 -17.45
C ALA A 171 -28.00 -23.19 -17.79
N VAL A 172 -28.85 -23.64 -16.85
CA VAL A 172 -29.76 -24.75 -17.08
C VAL A 172 -30.51 -24.33 -18.33
N HIS A 173 -30.21 -25.02 -19.43
CA HIS A 173 -30.87 -24.84 -20.70
C HIS A 173 -32.35 -25.11 -20.41
N ARG A 174 -33.09 -24.04 -20.15
CA ARG A 174 -34.54 -24.09 -19.97
C ARG A 174 -35.06 -24.37 -21.36
N ARG A 175 -35.10 -25.66 -21.71
CA ARG A 175 -35.78 -26.15 -22.89
C ARG A 175 -37.21 -25.63 -22.75
N PRO A 176 -37.72 -24.81 -23.70
CA PRO A 176 -39.11 -24.45 -23.68
C PRO A 176 -39.89 -25.72 -24.01
N THR A 177 -40.26 -26.49 -23.00
CA THR A 177 -41.35 -27.46 -23.12
C THR A 177 -42.62 -26.63 -23.13
N SER A 178 -43.07 -26.35 -24.34
CA SER A 178 -44.45 -25.99 -24.64
C SER A 178 -45.39 -27.04 -24.05
N THR A 179 -46.60 -26.58 -23.71
CA THR A 179 -47.87 -27.34 -23.58
C THR A 179 -47.90 -28.40 -22.46
N ASP A 180 -48.85 -28.45 -21.52
CA ASP A 180 -50.18 -27.87 -21.41
C ASP A 180 -50.62 -27.82 -19.93
N ALA A 181 -51.73 -27.11 -19.71
CA ALA A 181 -52.51 -26.96 -18.50
C ALA A 181 -52.61 -28.22 -17.61
N ASP A 182 -52.63 -28.05 -16.28
CA ASP A 182 -53.86 -28.29 -15.51
C ASP A 182 -53.77 -27.71 -14.09
N ALA A 183 -54.94 -27.36 -13.57
CA ALA A 183 -55.21 -26.79 -12.27
C ALA A 183 -54.90 -27.76 -11.12
N GLY A 184 -54.64 -27.22 -9.92
CA GLY A 184 -54.63 -28.04 -8.72
C GLY A 184 -53.96 -27.40 -7.52
N THR A 185 -54.75 -26.61 -6.78
CA THR A 185 -54.72 -26.45 -5.32
C THR A 185 -54.02 -27.60 -4.58
N VAL A 186 -53.17 -27.30 -3.58
CA VAL A 186 -53.29 -27.81 -2.20
C VAL A 186 -52.18 -27.24 -1.29
N TYR A 187 -52.66 -26.91 -0.11
CA TYR A 187 -52.06 -26.39 1.10
C TYR A 187 -51.26 -27.47 1.86
N SER A 188 -50.11 -27.14 2.47
CA SER A 188 -49.59 -27.69 3.75
C SER A 188 -48.19 -27.11 3.98
N SER A 189 -47.98 -26.21 4.95
CA SER A 189 -47.60 -26.51 6.35
C SER A 189 -46.56 -27.62 6.46
N VAL A 190 -45.31 -27.33 6.91
CA VAL A 190 -44.67 -27.91 8.12
C VAL A 190 -43.40 -27.11 8.51
N GLU A 191 -43.44 -26.58 9.74
CA GLU A 191 -42.42 -26.49 10.81
C GLU A 191 -40.99 -25.97 10.61
N ALA A 192 -40.69 -25.08 11.56
CA ALA A 192 -39.39 -24.67 12.02
C ALA A 192 -38.59 -25.85 12.62
N ARG A 193 -37.27 -25.85 12.37
CA ARG A 193 -36.30 -26.53 13.22
C ARG A 193 -35.18 -25.56 13.61
N SER A 194 -35.25 -25.16 14.87
CA SER A 194 -34.14 -24.62 15.66
C SER A 194 -33.02 -25.66 15.74
N SER A 195 -31.77 -25.22 15.72
CA SER A 195 -30.64 -26.03 16.14
C SER A 195 -29.61 -25.09 16.78
N ASP A 196 -29.72 -25.01 18.10
CA ASP A 196 -28.74 -24.45 19.00
C ASP A 196 -27.48 -25.32 18.99
N ALA A 197 -26.32 -24.69 18.78
CA ALA A 197 -25.01 -25.32 18.97
C ALA A 197 -24.18 -24.40 19.87
N GLU A 198 -24.21 -24.71 21.16
CA GLU A 198 -23.30 -24.22 22.18
C GLU A 198 -21.88 -24.73 21.88
N TYR A 199 -20.88 -23.84 21.84
CA TYR A 199 -19.48 -24.25 21.94
C TYR A 199 -18.75 -23.36 22.95
N SER A 200 -18.36 -24.02 24.03
CA SER A 200 -17.72 -23.46 25.22
C SER A 200 -16.34 -22.89 24.95
N SER A 201 -16.08 -21.73 25.58
CA SER A 201 -14.74 -21.14 25.71
C SER A 201 -13.88 -21.93 26.70
N SER A 202 -12.61 -22.13 26.38
CA SER A 202 -11.58 -22.48 27.36
C SER A 202 -10.51 -21.40 27.42
N THR A 203 -10.57 -20.66 28.52
CA THR A 203 -9.56 -19.74 29.04
C THR A 203 -8.37 -20.53 29.60
N GLY A 204 -7.15 -20.13 29.23
CA GLY A 204 -5.92 -20.62 29.84
C GLY A 204 -4.90 -19.50 29.94
N SER A 205 -4.98 -18.72 31.02
CA SER A 205 -3.93 -17.79 31.46
C SER A 205 -2.94 -18.53 32.35
N THR A 206 -1.65 -18.33 32.13
CA THR A 206 -0.60 -18.56 33.13
C THR A 206 0.29 -17.31 33.24
N SER A 207 0.09 -16.59 34.35
CA SER A 207 1.01 -15.64 34.98
C SER A 207 2.34 -16.35 35.29
N ALA A 208 3.49 -15.81 34.90
CA ALA A 208 4.27 -14.71 35.50
C ALA A 208 5.42 -15.26 36.35
N GLU A 209 6.66 -14.95 35.97
CA GLU A 209 7.76 -14.77 36.93
C GLU A 209 8.66 -13.62 36.47
N VAL A 210 8.90 -12.72 37.42
CA VAL A 210 9.66 -11.48 37.32
C VAL A 210 11.05 -11.74 37.89
N GLY A 211 12.09 -11.58 37.07
CA GLY A 211 13.49 -11.60 37.50
C GLY A 211 14.14 -10.26 37.20
N SER A 212 14.41 -9.48 38.25
CA SER A 212 15.07 -8.18 38.22
C SER A 212 16.59 -8.33 38.16
N VAL A 213 17.20 -8.12 36.99
CA VAL A 213 18.63 -7.79 36.92
C VAL A 213 18.88 -6.83 35.74
N GLU A 214 19.82 -5.89 35.97
CA GLU A 214 20.59 -5.13 34.98
C GLU A 214 19.92 -3.94 34.28
N ALA A 215 20.20 -2.74 34.79
CA ALA A 215 19.94 -1.48 34.11
C ALA A 215 21.02 -1.14 33.04
N ASP A 216 22.25 -1.64 33.19
CA ASP A 216 23.37 -1.32 32.27
C ASP A 216 23.39 -2.18 31.00
N GLN A 217 22.88 -3.41 31.03
CA GLN A 217 22.83 -4.28 29.86
C GLN A 217 21.66 -3.93 28.91
N ARG A 218 20.72 -3.09 29.36
CA ARG A 218 19.56 -2.61 28.59
C ARG A 218 19.94 -1.63 27.48
N HIS A 219 20.97 -0.80 27.70
CA HIS A 219 21.39 0.15 26.68
C HIS A 219 22.07 -0.55 25.48
N HIS A 220 22.93 -1.55 25.74
CA HIS A 220 23.59 -2.28 24.67
C HIS A 220 22.65 -3.24 23.93
N THR A 221 21.74 -3.91 24.64
CA THR A 221 20.72 -4.78 24.02
C THR A 221 19.70 -4.01 23.20
N MET A 222 19.33 -2.80 23.62
CA MET A 222 18.43 -1.93 22.84
C MET A 222 19.10 -1.36 21.59
N GLU A 223 20.38 -0.95 21.65
CA GLU A 223 21.14 -0.55 20.45
C GLU A 223 21.30 -1.69 19.44
N VAL A 224 21.64 -2.90 19.91
CA VAL A 224 21.79 -4.08 19.04
C VAL A 224 20.45 -4.50 18.45
N ALA A 225 19.35 -4.41 19.20
CA ALA A 225 18.00 -4.67 18.70
C ALA A 225 17.55 -3.63 17.66
N LEU A 226 17.84 -2.34 17.88
CA LEU A 226 17.59 -1.27 16.90
C LEU A 226 18.41 -1.49 15.63
N PHE A 227 19.69 -1.88 15.74
CA PHE A 227 20.55 -2.20 14.60
C PHE A 227 20.09 -3.46 13.83
N ARG A 228 19.60 -4.48 14.54
CA ARG A 228 19.09 -5.72 13.91
C ARG A 228 17.75 -5.48 13.20
N ASN A 229 16.88 -4.66 13.78
CA ASN A 229 15.60 -4.28 13.18
C ASN A 229 15.77 -3.25 12.04
N ALA A 230 16.78 -2.37 12.11
CA ALA A 230 17.15 -1.48 11.02
C ALA A 230 17.50 -2.23 9.72
N LYS A 231 18.05 -3.45 9.82
CA LYS A 231 18.33 -4.32 8.66
C LYS A 231 17.09 -4.97 8.05
N LEU A 232 15.93 -4.98 8.73
CA LEU A 232 14.67 -5.56 8.24
C LEU A 232 13.76 -4.53 7.56
N ALA A 233 13.96 -3.24 7.85
CA ALA A 233 13.18 -2.19 7.25
C ALA A 233 13.69 -1.92 5.82
N LYS A 234 13.08 -2.61 4.85
CA LYS A 234 13.31 -2.38 3.41
C LYS A 234 12.90 -0.96 3.03
N THR A 235 13.78 -0.24 2.36
CA THR A 235 13.48 1.05 1.71
C THR A 235 12.40 0.83 0.66
N PRO A 236 11.37 1.71 0.59
CA PRO A 236 10.35 1.62 -0.46
C PRO A 236 10.97 1.73 -1.86
N PRO A 237 10.35 1.12 -2.88
CA PRO A 237 10.76 1.28 -4.27
C PRO A 237 10.85 2.73 -4.72
N ASN A 238 11.75 3.01 -5.66
CA ASN A 238 11.99 4.37 -6.15
C ASN A 238 10.91 4.93 -7.07
N ASP A 239 10.12 4.04 -7.66
CA ASP A 239 8.99 4.30 -8.54
C ASP A 239 7.66 4.47 -7.78
N MET A 240 7.64 4.30 -6.47
CA MET A 240 6.47 4.56 -5.65
C MET A 240 6.19 6.07 -5.54
N THR A 241 4.91 6.44 -5.66
CA THR A 241 4.44 7.82 -5.54
C THR A 241 4.92 8.44 -4.23
N THR A 242 5.66 9.53 -4.36
CA THR A 242 6.17 10.28 -3.21
C THR A 242 5.17 11.34 -2.83
N VAL A 243 4.84 11.40 -1.54
CA VAL A 243 3.89 12.35 -0.99
C VAL A 243 4.50 13.12 0.18
N VAL A 244 3.89 14.27 0.44
CA VAL A 244 4.20 15.13 1.57
C VAL A 244 2.97 15.21 2.47
N PHE A 245 3.19 14.99 3.76
CA PHE A 245 2.15 15.06 4.78
C PHE A 245 2.24 16.35 5.59
N THR A 246 1.10 16.87 6.02
CA THR A 246 0.98 17.87 7.08
C THR A 246 -0.21 17.52 7.98
N HIS A 247 -0.07 17.74 9.29
CA HIS A 247 -1.13 17.44 10.27
C HIS A 247 -2.07 18.64 10.48
N ASP A 248 -1.76 19.75 9.82
CA ASP A 248 -2.62 20.93 9.78
C ASP A 248 -3.75 20.72 8.76
N LEU A 249 -4.97 20.51 9.29
CA LEU A 249 -6.18 20.33 8.50
C LEU A 249 -6.84 21.66 8.11
N SER A 250 -6.44 22.81 8.68
CA SER A 250 -7.15 24.08 8.47
C SER A 250 -7.03 24.61 7.04
N GLY A 251 -6.04 24.14 6.29
CA GLY A 251 -5.82 24.50 4.89
C GLY A 251 -6.67 23.73 3.88
N VAL A 252 -7.67 22.97 4.34
CA VAL A 252 -8.63 22.23 3.52
C VAL A 252 -10.04 22.72 3.89
N GLU A 253 -10.75 23.32 2.94
CA GLU A 253 -12.14 23.74 3.16
C GLU A 253 -13.11 22.63 2.77
N GLN A 254 -12.82 21.94 1.67
CA GLN A 254 -13.61 20.85 1.10
C GLN A 254 -12.73 19.63 0.85
N LEU A 255 -13.27 18.43 1.14
CA LEU A 255 -12.59 17.17 0.84
C LEU A 255 -12.54 16.93 -0.68
N SER A 256 -11.34 16.64 -1.19
CA SER A 256 -11.12 16.30 -2.59
C SER A 256 -11.60 14.88 -2.90
N ASP A 257 -12.07 14.63 -4.13
CA ASP A 257 -12.45 13.30 -4.58
C ASP A 257 -11.21 12.39 -4.64
N PRO A 258 -11.20 11.22 -3.96
CA PRO A 258 -10.09 10.28 -4.04
C PRO A 258 -9.76 9.81 -5.47
N LEU A 259 -10.72 9.82 -6.40
CA LEU A 259 -10.49 9.45 -7.79
C LEU A 259 -9.51 10.39 -8.49
N ASP A 260 -9.49 11.66 -8.09
CA ASP A 260 -8.53 12.63 -8.62
C ASP A 260 -7.09 12.23 -8.30
N PHE A 261 -6.86 11.64 -7.12
CA PHE A 261 -5.51 11.21 -6.73
C PHE A 261 -4.99 10.12 -7.67
N PHE A 262 -5.84 9.15 -8.03
CA PHE A 262 -5.45 8.09 -8.95
C PHE A 262 -5.22 8.63 -10.36
N ALA A 263 -5.99 9.62 -10.81
CA ALA A 263 -5.74 10.31 -12.07
C ALA A 263 -4.40 11.06 -12.08
N GLU A 264 -4.02 11.69 -10.95
CA GLU A 264 -2.69 12.29 -10.78
C GLU A 264 -1.58 11.23 -10.81
N GLN A 265 -1.77 10.07 -10.17
CA GLN A 265 -0.82 8.96 -10.25
C GLN A 265 -0.65 8.44 -11.68
N ASP A 266 -1.74 8.31 -12.43
CA ASP A 266 -1.69 7.88 -13.82
C ASP A 266 -0.96 8.91 -14.69
N THR A 267 -1.14 10.20 -14.41
CA THR A 267 -0.38 11.27 -15.06
C THR A 267 1.13 11.12 -14.79
N LEU A 268 1.53 10.82 -13.55
CA LEU A 268 2.94 10.56 -13.22
C LEU A 268 3.49 9.32 -13.95
N ARG A 269 2.69 8.25 -14.06
CA ARG A 269 3.07 7.04 -14.83
C ARG A 269 3.29 7.36 -16.30
N MET A 270 2.38 8.12 -16.91
CA MET A 270 2.53 8.57 -18.31
C MET A 270 3.81 9.38 -18.52
N ILE A 271 4.15 10.28 -17.58
CA ILE A 271 5.39 11.06 -17.65
C ILE A 271 6.62 10.14 -17.53
N ALA A 272 6.57 9.17 -16.62
CA ALA A 272 7.64 8.20 -16.44
C ALA A 272 7.87 7.36 -17.70
N ASP A 273 6.80 6.87 -18.33
CA ASP A 273 6.87 6.11 -19.58
C ASP A 273 7.43 6.96 -20.72
N GLY A 274 6.98 8.21 -20.84
CA GLY A 274 7.52 9.17 -21.80
C GLY A 274 9.02 9.43 -21.60
N SER A 275 9.48 9.47 -20.35
CA SER A 275 10.90 9.61 -20.01
C SER A 275 11.73 8.39 -20.43
N ARG A 276 11.23 7.18 -20.13
CA ARG A 276 11.88 5.93 -20.56
C ARG A 276 12.00 5.87 -22.08
N PHE A 277 10.93 6.25 -22.79
CA PHE A 277 10.94 6.31 -24.25
C PHE A 277 12.00 7.27 -24.80
N ARG A 278 12.08 8.50 -24.26
CA ARG A 278 13.11 9.48 -24.67
C ARG A 278 14.52 8.95 -24.44
N ARG A 279 14.77 8.30 -23.30
CA ARG A 279 16.07 7.71 -22.97
C ARG A 279 16.45 6.61 -23.95
N GLU A 280 15.54 5.69 -24.24
CA GLU A 280 15.78 4.63 -25.22
C GLU A 280 16.02 5.17 -26.64
N TYR A 281 15.25 6.18 -27.04
CA TYR A 281 15.42 6.85 -28.33
C TYR A 281 16.80 7.51 -28.44
N ALA A 282 17.24 8.23 -27.40
CA ALA A 282 18.55 8.85 -27.35
C ALA A 282 19.70 7.83 -27.43
N ILE A 283 19.56 6.68 -26.75
CA ILE A 283 20.52 5.57 -26.84
C ILE A 283 20.60 5.06 -28.28
N LYS A 284 19.46 4.78 -28.93
CA LYS A 284 19.42 4.30 -30.32
C LYS A 284 20.03 5.31 -31.31
N GLN A 285 19.79 6.61 -31.12
CA GLN A 285 20.39 7.65 -31.96
C GLN A 285 21.91 7.74 -31.77
N ALA A 286 22.39 7.66 -30.52
CA ALA A 286 23.82 7.61 -30.24
C ALA A 286 24.48 6.36 -30.84
N GLU A 287 23.81 5.21 -30.82
CA GLU A 287 24.30 3.99 -31.46
C GLU A 287 24.39 4.11 -32.99
N ARG A 288 23.40 4.74 -33.64
CA ARG A 288 23.43 5.02 -35.08
C ARG A 288 24.55 5.97 -35.46
N SER A 289 24.65 7.12 -34.78
CA SER A 289 25.71 8.10 -35.02
C SER A 289 27.11 7.51 -34.79
N ASN A 290 27.29 6.69 -33.75
CA ASN A 290 28.54 5.97 -33.53
C ASN A 290 28.83 4.99 -34.68
N ALA A 291 27.84 4.23 -35.15
CA ALA A 291 28.02 3.28 -36.26
C ALA A 291 28.43 3.97 -37.58
N GLU A 292 27.96 5.21 -37.80
CA GLU A 292 28.32 6.03 -38.97
C GLU A 292 29.73 6.65 -38.85
N THR A 293 30.20 6.91 -37.63
CA THR A 293 31.50 7.58 -37.39
C THR A 293 32.70 6.62 -37.51
N TYR A 294 32.53 5.34 -37.22
CA TYR A 294 33.61 4.36 -37.26
C TYR A 294 33.64 3.61 -38.61
N ASP A 295 34.82 3.48 -39.21
CA ASP A 295 35.00 2.59 -40.35
C ASP A 295 34.73 1.12 -39.97
N ALA A 296 34.35 0.30 -40.95
CA ALA A 296 34.06 -1.12 -40.76
C ALA A 296 35.18 -1.90 -39.99
N PRO A 297 36.49 -1.65 -40.22
CA PRO A 297 37.55 -2.28 -39.42
C PRO A 297 37.56 -1.84 -37.94
N THR A 298 37.33 -0.57 -37.63
CA THR A 298 37.30 -0.05 -36.26
C THR A 298 36.08 -0.57 -35.49
N VAL A 299 34.93 -0.67 -36.14
CA VAL A 299 33.74 -1.33 -35.56
C VAL A 299 34.02 -2.81 -35.24
N ARG A 300 34.72 -3.54 -36.12
CA ARG A 300 35.11 -4.93 -35.87
C ARG A 300 36.08 -5.04 -34.68
N LEU A 301 37.05 -4.12 -34.58
CA LEU A 301 37.99 -4.08 -33.45
C LEU A 301 37.25 -3.82 -32.13
N LEU A 302 36.38 -2.82 -32.08
CA LEU A 302 35.61 -2.44 -30.89
C LEU A 302 34.64 -3.55 -30.44
N LYS A 303 33.97 -4.24 -31.39
CA LYS A 303 33.13 -5.41 -31.07
C LYS A 303 33.96 -6.54 -30.46
N ARG A 304 35.17 -6.81 -30.98
CA ARG A 304 36.09 -7.82 -30.44
C ARG A 304 36.51 -7.48 -29.01
N THR A 305 36.81 -6.22 -28.73
CA THR A 305 37.20 -5.76 -27.38
C THR A 305 36.03 -5.80 -26.38
N ARG A 306 34.80 -5.51 -26.82
CA ARG A 306 33.60 -5.56 -25.96
C ARG A 306 33.26 -6.99 -25.55
N VAL A 307 33.35 -7.95 -26.48
CA VAL A 307 33.18 -9.39 -26.21
C VAL A 307 34.25 -9.89 -25.24
N LEU A 308 35.52 -9.51 -25.46
CA LEU A 308 36.61 -9.86 -24.54
C LEU A 308 36.40 -9.27 -23.13
N ARG A 309 35.87 -8.04 -23.03
CA ARG A 309 35.59 -7.40 -21.74
C ARG A 309 34.45 -8.10 -20.99
N VAL A 310 33.38 -8.50 -21.67
CA VAL A 310 32.27 -9.30 -21.09
C VAL A 310 32.78 -10.67 -20.64
N LEU A 311 33.53 -11.39 -21.47
CA LEU A 311 34.11 -12.69 -21.11
C LEU A 311 35.12 -12.58 -19.95
N SER A 312 35.92 -11.51 -19.91
CA SER A 312 36.83 -11.25 -18.79
C SER A 312 36.11 -10.91 -17.47
N GLY A 313 34.97 -10.22 -17.55
CA GLY A 313 34.10 -9.92 -16.40
C GLY A 313 33.46 -11.19 -15.84
N ILE A 314 32.94 -12.07 -16.69
CA ILE A 314 32.39 -13.38 -16.32
C ILE A 314 33.48 -14.26 -15.67
N ARG A 315 34.69 -14.29 -16.24
CA ARG A 315 35.82 -15.07 -15.71
C ARG A 315 36.33 -14.54 -14.35
N ARG A 316 36.25 -13.23 -14.10
CA ARG A 316 36.56 -12.64 -12.78
C ARG A 316 35.46 -12.90 -11.75
N SER A 317 34.18 -12.90 -12.16
CA SER A 317 33.05 -13.21 -11.29
C SER A 317 33.05 -14.70 -10.86
N GLY A 318 33.33 -15.62 -11.80
CA GLY A 318 33.48 -17.05 -11.49
C GLY A 318 34.65 -17.37 -10.54
N LYS A 319 35.79 -16.68 -10.67
CA LYS A 319 36.92 -16.83 -9.73
C LYS A 319 36.63 -16.29 -8.33
N ARG A 320 35.77 -15.27 -8.19
CA ARG A 320 35.32 -14.76 -6.88
C ARG A 320 34.30 -15.69 -6.21
N ALA A 321 33.42 -16.32 -6.99
CA ALA A 321 32.50 -17.35 -6.49
C ALA A 321 33.26 -18.59 -5.97
N LEU A 322 34.27 -19.07 -6.71
CA LEU A 322 35.07 -20.23 -6.29
C LEU A 322 35.98 -19.94 -5.08
N ARG A 323 36.50 -18.71 -4.92
CA ARG A 323 37.24 -18.33 -3.70
C ARG A 323 36.35 -18.25 -2.45
N ARG A 324 35.06 -17.91 -2.59
CA ARG A 324 34.11 -17.96 -1.45
C ARG A 324 33.75 -19.38 -1.04
N ILE A 325 33.69 -20.32 -1.98
CA ILE A 325 33.44 -21.74 -1.68
C ILE A 325 34.68 -22.37 -1.00
N PHE A 326 35.90 -22.01 -1.42
CA PHE A 326 37.13 -22.53 -0.79
C PHE A 326 37.40 -21.96 0.61
N LEU A 327 36.95 -20.74 0.91
CA LEU A 327 37.06 -20.13 2.25
C LEU A 327 36.00 -20.64 3.24
N LEU A 328 34.87 -21.18 2.76
CA LEU A 328 33.87 -21.81 3.63
C LEU A 328 34.22 -23.25 3.99
N HIS A 329 35.04 -23.94 3.20
CA HIS A 329 35.41 -25.33 3.46
C HIS A 329 36.65 -25.51 4.35
N THR A 330 37.33 -24.42 4.71
CA THR A 330 38.56 -24.44 5.55
C THR A 330 38.35 -23.92 6.97
N ALA A 331 37.12 -23.54 7.35
CA ALA A 331 36.79 -23.08 8.69
C ALA A 331 36.19 -24.15 9.62
N ASP A 332 35.85 -25.34 9.10
CA ASP A 332 35.19 -26.43 9.88
C ASP A 332 36.15 -27.56 10.33
N SER A 333 37.47 -27.35 10.36
CA SER A 333 38.42 -28.39 10.81
C SER A 333 39.35 -28.00 11.96
N VAL A 334 39.03 -26.94 12.71
CA VAL A 334 39.74 -26.62 13.97
C VAL A 334 38.75 -26.13 15.01
N GLN A 335 38.03 -27.06 15.64
CA GLN A 335 37.94 -27.25 17.10
C GLN A 335 36.99 -28.38 17.45
#